data_AF-A0A6N7W363-F1
#
_entry.id   AF-A0A6N7W363-F1
#
_cell.length_a   1.000
_cell.length_b   1.000
_cell.length_c   1.000
_cell.angle_alpha   90.00
_cell.angle_beta   90.00
_cell.angle_gamma   90.00
#
_symmetry.space_group_name_H-M   'P 1'
#
loop_
_entity.id
_entity.type
_entity.pdbx_description
1 polymer ?
#
loop_
_entity_poly.entity_id
_entity_poly.type
_entity_poly.pdbx_seq_one_letter_code
_entity_poly.pdbx_strand_id
1 'polypeptide(L)'
;MKKKILAMAFALASLALPAGAEEYTLRPGDQLNIVVVQEQDISSNLQNSQETPYTVRPDGTVSFPLVGEINASGMTVDQFTQYLRNGLSRYYVEPDVTVNIVKLGGIRVHVFGEVKKPGTYELTKSHTIMDALGASGGFTWDAAKKKVFLIHQDDTNKAIKINLNNMLKTGNLKDNLVLKEGDILYLTKNGRIDFARDIAPFLSGAYMISEIKDNND
;
A
#
# COMPACT_ATOMS: atom_id res chain seq x y z
N MET A 1 -39.48 -51.70 30.56
CA MET A 1 -39.86 -50.41 29.91
C MET A 1 -39.23 -49.25 30.66
N LYS A 2 -38.24 -48.56 30.06
CA LYS A 2 -37.92 -47.13 30.27
C LYS A 2 -36.83 -46.73 29.26
N LYS A 3 -37.22 -45.92 28.28
CA LYS A 3 -36.35 -45.26 27.29
C LYS A 3 -35.42 -44.28 28.02
N LYS A 4 -34.16 -44.17 27.62
CA LYS A 4 -33.36 -42.95 27.78
C LYS A 4 -32.73 -42.60 26.44
N ILE A 5 -32.96 -41.35 26.07
CA ILE A 5 -32.73 -40.68 24.79
C ILE A 5 -31.57 -39.69 25.01
N LEU A 6 -30.68 -39.55 24.01
CA LEU A 6 -29.77 -38.41 23.75
C LEU A 6 -28.72 -38.05 24.84
N ALA A 7 -27.56 -37.47 24.53
CA ALA A 7 -27.23 -36.64 23.38
C ALA A 7 -25.79 -36.85 22.90
N MET A 8 -25.63 -36.96 21.59
CA MET A 8 -24.34 -36.84 20.92
C MET A 8 -24.14 -35.35 20.61
N ALA A 9 -23.31 -34.68 21.38
CA ALA A 9 -22.94 -33.29 21.14
C ALA A 9 -21.99 -33.24 19.94
N PHE A 10 -22.52 -32.87 18.77
CA PHE A 10 -21.72 -32.51 17.61
C PHE A 10 -21.15 -31.11 17.86
N ALA A 11 -19.87 -31.05 18.21
CA ALA A 11 -19.15 -29.78 18.32
C ALA A 11 -18.99 -29.20 16.90
N LEU A 12 -19.77 -28.18 16.56
CA LEU A 12 -19.46 -27.31 15.42
C LEU A 12 -18.23 -26.48 15.81
N ALA A 13 -17.05 -26.92 15.38
CA ALA A 13 -15.91 -26.03 15.28
C ALA A 13 -16.16 -25.11 14.09
N SER A 14 -16.57 -23.88 14.36
CA SER A 14 -16.55 -22.81 13.38
C SER A 14 -15.08 -22.53 13.03
N LEU A 15 -14.64 -22.97 11.85
CA LEU A 15 -13.43 -22.41 11.23
C LEU A 15 -13.73 -20.95 10.91
N ALA A 16 -13.33 -20.05 11.81
CA ALA A 16 -13.19 -18.64 11.48
C ALA A 16 -12.11 -18.55 10.40
N LEU A 17 -12.51 -18.30 9.16
CA LEU A 17 -11.58 -17.87 8.13
C LEU A 17 -10.93 -16.57 8.65
N PRO A 18 -9.59 -16.46 8.65
CA PRO A 18 -8.97 -15.18 8.96
C PRO A 18 -9.51 -14.13 7.99
N ALA A 19 -10.08 -13.07 8.55
CA ALA A 19 -10.59 -11.93 7.80
C ALA A 19 -9.51 -11.43 6.84
N GLY A 20 -9.87 -11.30 5.56
CA GLY A 20 -8.97 -11.11 4.45
C GLY A 20 -7.97 -9.98 4.66
N ALA A 21 -6.70 -10.36 4.83
CA ALA A 21 -5.61 -9.53 4.35
C ALA A 21 -5.61 -9.69 2.82
N GLU A 22 -5.87 -8.61 2.09
CA GLU A 22 -5.63 -8.62 0.64
C GLU A 22 -4.17 -9.04 0.41
N GLU A 23 -3.96 -10.07 -0.40
CA GLU A 23 -2.64 -10.59 -0.70
C GLU A 23 -1.80 -9.50 -1.36
N TYR A 24 -0.57 -9.30 -0.87
CA TYR A 24 0.29 -8.24 -1.38
C TYR A 24 0.65 -8.49 -2.84
N THR A 25 0.34 -7.50 -3.68
CA THR A 25 0.77 -7.48 -5.07
C THR A 25 1.97 -6.55 -5.26
N LEU A 26 2.94 -7.03 -6.04
CA LEU A 26 4.13 -6.32 -6.44
C LEU A 26 3.78 -5.02 -7.16
N ARG A 27 4.59 -3.98 -6.94
CA ARG A 27 4.43 -2.66 -7.55
C ARG A 27 5.78 -2.02 -7.87
N PRO A 28 5.79 -1.02 -8.77
CA PRO A 28 6.97 -0.19 -8.99
C PRO A 28 7.62 0.29 -7.69
N GLY A 29 8.94 0.18 -7.61
CA GLY A 29 9.75 0.54 -6.45
C GLY A 29 9.97 -0.59 -5.44
N ASP A 30 9.24 -1.71 -5.53
CA ASP A 30 9.54 -2.90 -4.72
C ASP A 30 10.94 -3.42 -5.05
N GLN A 31 11.69 -3.77 -4.00
CA GLN A 31 12.97 -4.43 -4.11
C GLN A 31 12.83 -5.88 -3.68
N LEU A 32 13.26 -6.78 -4.56
CA LEU A 32 13.11 -8.21 -4.46
C LEU A 32 14.49 -8.85 -4.31
N ASN A 33 14.57 -9.75 -3.34
CA ASN A 33 15.66 -10.71 -3.22
C ASN A 33 15.24 -11.99 -3.93
N ILE A 34 15.89 -12.30 -5.05
CA ILE A 34 15.60 -13.50 -5.84
C ILE A 34 16.78 -14.44 -5.70
N VAL A 35 16.56 -15.62 -5.12
CA VAL A 35 17.57 -16.66 -4.95
C VAL A 35 17.20 -17.83 -5.84
N VAL A 36 18.11 -18.20 -6.74
CA VAL A 36 18.03 -19.42 -7.54
C VAL A 36 19.06 -20.39 -6.95
N VAL A 37 18.60 -21.51 -6.40
CA VAL A 37 19.48 -22.48 -5.75
C VAL A 37 20.52 -23.00 -6.74
N GLN A 38 21.76 -23.19 -6.29
CA GLN A 38 22.93 -23.59 -7.09
C GLN A 38 23.42 -22.57 -8.14
N GLU A 39 22.74 -21.44 -8.31
CA GLU A 39 23.08 -20.44 -9.33
C GLU A 39 23.39 -19.09 -8.68
N GLN A 40 24.62 -18.92 -8.22
CA GLN A 40 25.06 -17.70 -7.52
C GLN A 40 25.12 -16.48 -8.45
N ASP A 41 25.45 -16.66 -9.73
CA ASP A 41 25.68 -15.56 -10.67
C ASP A 41 24.41 -14.78 -11.03
N ILE A 42 23.23 -15.41 -10.89
CA ILE A 42 21.92 -14.79 -11.21
C ILE A 42 21.07 -14.58 -9.95
N SER A 43 21.50 -15.11 -8.82
CA SER A 43 20.88 -14.84 -7.53
C SER A 43 21.25 -13.45 -7.05
N SER A 44 20.37 -12.85 -6.25
CA SER A 44 20.76 -11.81 -5.32
C SER A 44 20.89 -12.47 -3.93
N ASN A 45 22.08 -12.43 -3.36
CA ASN A 45 22.41 -12.88 -2.03
C ASN A 45 22.85 -11.67 -1.22
N LEU A 46 21.87 -11.08 -0.55
CA LEU A 46 22.07 -9.86 0.25
C LEU A 46 22.97 -10.05 1.48
N GLN A 47 23.49 -11.26 1.75
CA GLN A 47 24.55 -11.46 2.73
C GLN A 47 25.93 -11.03 2.20
N ASN A 48 26.11 -10.99 0.88
CA ASN A 48 27.27 -10.42 0.23
C ASN A 48 26.98 -8.96 -0.08
N SER A 49 27.67 -8.02 0.58
CA SER A 49 27.46 -6.57 0.48
C SER A 49 27.65 -5.96 -0.94
N GLN A 50 27.85 -6.78 -1.97
CA GLN A 50 28.04 -6.37 -3.36
C GLN A 50 26.84 -6.66 -4.27
N GLU A 51 25.85 -7.43 -3.81
CA GLU A 51 24.71 -7.81 -4.65
C GLU A 51 23.53 -6.85 -4.43
N THR A 52 23.06 -6.24 -5.52
CA THR A 52 21.93 -5.32 -5.50
C THR A 52 20.62 -6.09 -5.65
N PRO A 53 19.57 -5.79 -4.86
CA PRO A 53 18.27 -6.41 -5.04
C PRO A 53 17.67 -6.04 -6.40
N TYR A 54 16.87 -6.95 -6.95
CA TYR A 54 16.10 -6.68 -8.16
C TYR A 54 15.01 -5.66 -7.86
N THR A 55 14.84 -4.64 -8.71
CA THR A 55 13.84 -3.59 -8.47
C THR A 55 12.74 -3.69 -9.51
N VAL A 56 11.47 -3.62 -9.07
CA VAL A 56 10.33 -3.42 -9.98
C VAL A 56 10.42 -1.99 -10.51
N ARG A 57 10.68 -1.87 -11.81
CA ARG A 57 10.89 -0.59 -12.49
C ARG A 57 9.59 0.25 -12.54
N PRO A 58 9.67 1.56 -12.85
CA PRO A 58 8.49 2.43 -13.00
C PRO A 58 7.45 1.95 -14.03
N ASP A 59 7.89 1.22 -15.05
CA ASP A 59 7.03 0.59 -16.06
C ASP A 59 6.34 -0.71 -15.55
N GLY A 60 6.61 -1.10 -14.31
CA GLY A 60 6.07 -2.31 -13.68
C GLY A 60 6.85 -3.58 -13.99
N THR A 61 7.99 -3.49 -14.67
CA THR A 61 8.78 -4.66 -15.08
C THR A 61 9.96 -4.98 -14.15
N VAL A 62 10.39 -6.23 -14.15
CA VAL A 62 11.65 -6.70 -13.56
C VAL A 62 12.47 -7.36 -14.66
N SER A 63 13.73 -6.95 -14.82
CA SER A 63 14.66 -7.60 -15.73
C SER A 63 15.41 -8.70 -14.98
N PHE A 64 15.30 -9.94 -15.44
CA PHE A 64 15.95 -11.09 -14.83
C PHE A 64 16.79 -11.87 -15.88
N PRO A 65 18.02 -12.32 -15.55
CA PRO A 65 18.85 -13.07 -16.49
C PRO A 65 18.14 -14.31 -17.07
N LEU A 66 18.38 -14.60 -18.35
CA LEU A 66 17.80 -15.71 -19.14
C LEU A 66 16.28 -15.62 -19.38
N VAL A 67 15.52 -15.07 -18.45
CA VAL A 67 14.05 -14.91 -18.55
C VAL A 67 13.68 -13.63 -19.30
N GLY A 68 14.49 -12.57 -19.17
CA GLY A 68 14.26 -11.27 -19.82
C GLY A 68 13.41 -10.33 -18.96
N GLU A 69 12.59 -9.50 -19.60
CA GLU A 69 11.68 -8.57 -18.92
C GLU A 69 10.39 -9.27 -18.50
N ILE A 70 9.99 -9.08 -17.24
CA ILE A 70 8.84 -9.70 -16.61
C ILE A 70 7.90 -8.60 -16.14
N ASN A 71 6.64 -8.62 -16.55
CA ASN A 71 5.63 -7.69 -16.01
C ASN A 71 5.24 -8.16 -14.60
N ALA A 72 5.87 -7.56 -13.58
CA ALA A 72 5.71 -7.96 -12.19
C ALA A 72 4.57 -7.20 -11.49
N SER A 73 4.27 -5.97 -11.93
CA SER A 73 3.27 -5.12 -11.29
C SER A 73 1.89 -5.79 -11.29
N GLY A 74 1.29 -5.90 -10.11
CA GLY A 74 0.00 -6.57 -9.91
C GLY A 74 0.08 -8.07 -9.67
N MET A 75 1.23 -8.71 -9.87
CA MET A 75 1.43 -10.11 -9.49
C MET A 75 1.59 -10.25 -7.98
N THR A 76 1.12 -11.35 -7.41
CA THR A 76 1.55 -11.76 -6.07
C THR A 76 2.99 -12.28 -6.12
N VAL A 77 3.66 -12.35 -4.97
CA VAL A 77 5.03 -12.90 -4.89
C VAL A 77 5.06 -14.35 -5.41
N ASP A 78 4.03 -15.12 -5.11
CA ASP A 78 3.90 -16.51 -5.57
C ASP A 78 3.74 -16.59 -7.08
N GLN A 79 2.87 -15.77 -7.67
CA GLN A 79 2.68 -15.71 -9.13
C GLN A 79 3.98 -15.34 -9.84
N PHE A 80 4.70 -14.33 -9.34
CA PHE A 80 5.97 -13.90 -9.88
C PHE A 80 7.05 -15.00 -9.76
N THR A 81 7.09 -15.71 -8.64
CA THR A 81 8.01 -16.84 -8.42
C THR A 81 7.74 -17.98 -9.41
N GLN A 82 6.47 -18.33 -9.64
CA GLN A 82 6.12 -19.36 -10.62
C GLN A 82 6.46 -18.94 -12.05
N TYR A 83 6.29 -17.66 -12.38
CA TYR A 83 6.71 -17.13 -13.69
C TYR A 83 8.21 -17.31 -13.90
N LEU A 84 9.03 -16.97 -12.90
CA LEU A 84 10.48 -17.15 -12.95
C LEU A 84 10.87 -18.63 -13.12
N ARG A 85 10.28 -19.54 -12.33
CA ARG A 85 10.54 -20.98 -12.43
C ARG A 85 10.27 -21.49 -13.86
N ASN A 86 9.15 -21.11 -14.45
CA ASN A 86 8.77 -21.50 -15.81
C ASN A 86 9.66 -20.87 -16.89
N GLY A 87 10.13 -19.63 -16.68
CA GLY A 87 11.09 -19.00 -17.59
C GLY A 87 12.45 -19.69 -17.57
N LEU A 88 12.93 -20.03 -16.36
CA LEU A 88 14.20 -20.70 -16.14
C LEU A 88 14.20 -22.17 -16.54
N SER A 89 13.05 -22.84 -16.58
CA SER A 89 12.95 -24.26 -16.94
C SER A 89 13.37 -24.57 -18.38
N ARG A 90 13.57 -23.53 -19.22
CA ARG A 90 14.16 -23.66 -20.57
C ARG A 90 15.68 -23.88 -20.54
N TYR A 91 16.31 -23.54 -19.42
CA TYR A 91 17.77 -23.51 -19.25
C TYR A 91 18.22 -24.44 -18.12
N TYR A 92 17.39 -24.64 -17.10
CA TYR A 92 17.67 -25.47 -15.93
C TYR A 92 16.59 -26.54 -15.72
N VAL A 93 16.98 -27.71 -15.21
CA VAL A 93 16.05 -28.77 -14.82
C VAL A 93 15.55 -28.48 -13.41
N GLU A 94 14.23 -28.34 -13.25
CA GLU A 94 13.56 -28.09 -11.95
C GLU A 94 14.21 -26.95 -11.12
N PRO A 95 14.26 -25.72 -11.64
CA PRO A 95 14.89 -24.61 -10.92
C PRO A 95 14.15 -24.32 -9.61
N ASP A 96 14.89 -24.34 -8.50
CA ASP A 96 14.37 -23.90 -7.20
C ASP A 96 14.63 -22.40 -7.01
N VAL A 97 13.55 -21.63 -6.96
CA VAL A 97 13.55 -20.17 -6.91
C VAL A 97 12.82 -19.71 -5.66
N THR A 98 13.45 -18.85 -4.89
CA THR A 98 12.85 -18.17 -3.74
C THR A 98 12.85 -16.67 -3.98
N VAL A 99 11.70 -16.02 -3.80
CA VAL A 99 11.56 -14.56 -3.92
C VAL A 99 11.12 -13.99 -2.58
N ASN A 100 11.86 -13.00 -2.07
CA ASN A 100 11.49 -12.26 -0.86
C ASN A 100 11.45 -10.76 -1.17
N ILE A 101 10.52 -10.03 -0.54
CA ILE A 101 10.51 -8.57 -0.64
C ILE A 101 11.47 -8.00 0.42
N VAL A 102 12.47 -7.27 -0.02
CA VAL A 102 13.50 -6.62 0.81
C VAL A 102 13.03 -5.26 1.26
N LYS A 103 12.45 -4.50 0.32
CA LYS A 103 11.94 -3.17 0.54
C LYS A 103 10.64 -3.03 -0.23
N LEU A 104 9.59 -2.65 0.48
CA LEU A 104 8.35 -2.24 -0.16
C LEU A 104 8.57 -0.91 -0.90
N GLY A 105 7.99 -0.81 -2.08
CA GLY A 105 7.91 0.41 -2.85
C GLY A 105 7.35 1.54 -1.98
N GLY A 106 7.99 2.69 -2.11
CA GLY A 106 7.51 3.92 -1.49
C GLY A 106 6.25 4.39 -2.20
N ILE A 107 5.36 5.00 -1.42
CA ILE A 107 4.33 5.91 -1.89
C ILE A 107 4.67 7.33 -1.43
N ARG A 108 4.42 8.32 -2.27
CA ARG A 108 4.46 9.73 -1.89
C ARG A 108 3.06 10.17 -1.53
N VAL A 109 2.91 10.71 -0.33
CA VAL A 109 1.66 11.27 0.16
C VAL A 109 1.88 12.72 0.58
N HIS A 110 0.83 13.51 0.51
CA HIS A 110 0.87 14.93 0.85
C HIS A 110 0.07 15.17 2.14
N VAL A 111 0.69 15.79 3.14
CA VAL A 111 0.03 16.08 4.42
C VAL A 111 -0.01 17.59 4.63
N PHE A 112 -1.22 18.15 4.74
CA PHE A 112 -1.43 19.60 4.79
C PHE A 112 -2.44 20.03 5.85
N GLY A 113 -2.53 21.34 6.05
CA GLY A 113 -3.41 21.98 7.02
C GLY A 113 -2.79 22.03 8.41
N GLU A 114 -3.60 21.72 9.43
CA GLU A 114 -3.26 21.84 10.85
C GLU A 114 -2.37 20.69 11.36
N VAL A 115 -1.21 20.54 10.74
CA VAL A 115 -0.10 19.66 11.14
C VAL A 115 1.14 20.46 11.48
N LYS A 116 2.04 19.89 12.29
CA LYS A 116 3.26 20.61 12.70
C LYS A 116 4.22 20.85 11.55
N LYS A 117 4.33 19.90 10.64
CA LYS A 117 5.16 19.97 9.45
C LYS A 117 4.30 19.62 8.24
N PRO A 118 3.70 20.60 7.55
CA PRO A 118 3.03 20.34 6.29
C PRO A 118 4.06 20.02 5.20
N GLY A 119 3.76 19.08 4.30
CA GLY A 119 4.68 18.71 3.23
C GLY A 119 4.38 17.37 2.56
N THR A 120 5.32 16.95 1.71
CA THR A 120 5.27 15.64 1.04
C THR A 120 6.12 14.63 1.80
N TYR A 121 5.60 13.42 1.94
CA TYR A 121 6.20 12.33 2.70
C TYR A 121 6.32 11.08 1.83
N GLU A 122 7.49 10.45 1.85
CA GLU A 122 7.69 9.12 1.29
C GLU A 122 7.42 8.09 2.40
N LEU A 123 6.38 7.28 2.21
CA LEU A 123 5.95 6.22 3.13
C LEU A 123 6.01 4.88 2.42
N THR A 124 6.06 3.76 3.13
CA THR A 124 5.81 2.45 2.49
C THR A 124 4.31 2.20 2.32
N LYS A 125 3.94 1.36 1.36
CA LYS A 125 2.54 1.02 1.02
C LYS A 125 1.70 0.38 2.15
N SER A 126 2.32 -0.07 3.24
CA SER A 126 1.59 -0.54 4.44
C SER A 126 1.21 0.59 5.40
N HIS A 127 1.73 1.80 5.18
CA HIS A 127 1.47 2.92 6.07
C HIS A 127 0.06 3.47 5.89
N THR A 128 -0.47 3.88 7.02
CA THR A 128 -1.82 4.37 7.21
C THR A 128 -1.85 5.87 7.43
N ILE A 129 -3.05 6.43 7.56
CA ILE A 129 -3.26 7.83 7.94
C ILE A 129 -2.49 8.19 9.23
N MET A 130 -2.49 7.31 10.23
CA MET A 130 -1.76 7.56 11.48
C MET A 130 -0.25 7.67 11.27
N ASP A 131 0.30 6.88 10.36
CA ASP A 131 1.73 6.88 10.07
C ASP A 131 2.15 8.17 9.35
N ALA A 132 1.35 8.63 8.38
CA ALA A 132 1.56 9.91 7.71
C ALA A 132 1.51 11.08 8.71
N LEU A 133 0.55 11.05 9.63
CA LEU A 133 0.42 12.05 10.68
C LEU A 133 1.60 12.00 11.68
N GLY A 134 2.11 10.80 11.97
CA GLY A 134 3.33 10.62 12.77
C GLY A 134 4.54 11.25 12.07
N ALA A 135 4.71 10.97 10.77
CA ALA A 135 5.77 11.55 9.95
C ALA A 135 5.68 13.08 9.86
N SER A 136 4.47 13.65 9.85
CA SER A 136 4.23 15.11 9.88
C SER A 136 4.44 15.77 11.25
N GLY A 137 4.89 15.01 12.27
CA GLY A 137 5.11 15.50 13.63
C GLY A 137 3.83 15.66 14.46
N GLY A 138 2.72 15.08 14.00
CA GLY A 138 1.39 15.20 14.59
C GLY A 138 0.62 16.44 14.13
N PHE A 139 -0.51 16.67 14.79
CA PHE A 139 -1.38 17.82 14.55
C PHE A 139 -1.07 19.02 15.45
N THR A 140 -1.52 20.21 15.05
CA THR A 140 -1.49 21.42 15.88
C THR A 140 -2.62 21.38 16.93
N TRP A 141 -2.59 22.32 17.88
CA TRP A 141 -3.63 22.49 18.90
C TRP A 141 -4.96 22.95 18.29
N ASP A 142 -4.91 23.63 17.14
CA ASP A 142 -6.05 24.15 16.38
C ASP A 142 -6.73 23.10 15.49
N ALA A 143 -6.17 21.88 15.37
CA ALA A 143 -6.67 20.87 14.45
C ALA A 143 -8.06 20.32 14.84
N ALA A 144 -9.00 20.34 13.90
CA ALA A 144 -10.32 19.74 14.03
C ALA A 144 -10.29 18.22 13.78
N LYS A 145 -9.84 17.47 14.79
CA LYS A 145 -9.63 15.99 14.76
C LYS A 145 -10.85 15.13 14.37
N LYS A 146 -12.07 15.68 14.37
CA LYS A 146 -13.29 14.95 13.93
C LYS A 146 -13.53 15.04 12.41
N LYS A 147 -12.79 15.91 11.72
CA LYS A 147 -12.99 16.28 10.32
C LYS A 147 -11.62 16.45 9.65
N VAL A 148 -10.89 15.34 9.62
CA VAL A 148 -9.72 15.16 8.76
C VAL A 148 -10.23 14.60 7.44
N PHE A 149 -9.59 14.94 6.32
CA PHE A 149 -10.02 14.48 5.01
C PHE A 149 -8.87 13.80 4.30
N LEU A 150 -9.17 12.63 3.73
CA LEU A 150 -8.31 11.92 2.80
C LEU A 150 -8.90 12.11 1.40
N ILE A 151 -8.07 12.49 0.45
CA ILE A 151 -8.43 12.67 -0.95
C ILE A 151 -7.47 11.82 -1.75
N HIS A 152 -8.00 10.92 -2.57
CA HIS A 152 -7.17 10.11 -3.44
C HIS A 152 -6.84 10.88 -4.72
N GLN A 153 -5.64 10.68 -5.25
CA GLN A 153 -5.22 11.35 -6.49
C GLN A 153 -6.07 10.95 -7.70
N ASP A 154 -6.61 9.73 -7.70
CA ASP A 154 -7.46 9.18 -8.76
C ASP A 154 -8.94 9.62 -8.66
N ASP A 155 -9.37 10.15 -7.51
CA ASP A 155 -10.74 10.62 -7.27
C ASP A 155 -10.74 11.85 -6.35
N THR A 156 -10.38 13.00 -6.91
CA THR A 156 -10.26 14.27 -6.17
C THR A 156 -11.61 14.86 -5.76
N ASN A 157 -12.70 14.43 -6.41
CA ASN A 157 -14.06 14.89 -6.12
C ASN A 157 -14.65 14.26 -4.86
N LYS A 158 -14.02 13.21 -4.35
CA LYS A 158 -14.48 12.45 -3.20
C LYS A 158 -13.55 12.59 -2.01
N ALA A 159 -13.79 13.62 -1.19
CA ALA A 159 -13.10 13.76 0.07
C ALA A 159 -13.67 12.78 1.12
N ILE A 160 -12.86 11.79 1.51
CA ILE A 160 -13.20 10.82 2.56
C ILE A 160 -12.97 11.47 3.91
N LYS A 161 -14.04 11.61 4.69
CA LYS A 161 -13.96 12.17 6.04
C LYS A 161 -13.51 11.12 7.06
N ILE A 162 -12.50 11.47 7.84
CA ILE A 162 -11.85 10.64 8.85
C ILE A 162 -12.03 11.27 10.24
N ASN A 163 -12.39 10.45 11.23
CA ASN A 163 -12.56 10.87 12.62
C ASN A 163 -11.39 10.41 13.49
N LEU A 164 -10.27 11.14 13.40
CA LEU A 164 -9.08 10.92 14.21
C LEU A 164 -9.37 10.97 15.72
N ASN A 165 -10.31 11.83 16.16
CA ASN A 165 -10.66 11.92 17.57
C ASN A 165 -11.26 10.60 18.12
N ASN A 166 -12.01 9.87 17.31
CA ASN A 166 -12.52 8.56 17.71
C ASN A 166 -11.36 7.57 17.91
N MET A 167 -10.43 7.53 16.95
CA MET A 167 -9.26 6.66 16.97
C MET A 167 -8.39 6.91 18.21
N LEU A 168 -8.10 8.18 18.51
CA LEU A 168 -7.26 8.57 19.65
C LEU A 168 -7.90 8.29 21.02
N LYS A 169 -9.23 8.39 21.14
CA LYS A 169 -9.93 8.22 22.41
C LYS A 169 -10.30 6.77 22.71
N THR A 170 -10.64 6.01 21.68
CA THR A 170 -11.23 4.68 21.85
C THR A 170 -10.29 3.55 21.41
N GLY A 171 -9.21 3.87 20.69
CA GLY A 171 -8.37 2.87 20.03
C GLY A 171 -9.03 2.21 18.82
N ASN A 172 -10.22 2.64 18.40
CA ASN A 172 -10.90 2.10 17.23
C ASN A 172 -10.23 2.57 15.93
N LEU A 173 -9.54 1.65 15.24
CA LEU A 173 -8.78 1.92 14.01
C LEU A 173 -9.58 1.71 12.71
N LYS A 174 -10.92 1.61 12.78
CA LYS A 174 -11.76 1.38 11.58
C LYS A 174 -11.54 2.42 10.48
N ASP A 175 -11.28 3.66 10.87
CA ASP A 175 -11.04 4.77 9.93
C ASP A 175 -9.54 4.98 9.65
N ASN A 176 -8.65 4.10 10.13
CA ASN A 176 -7.21 4.16 9.86
C ASN A 176 -6.87 3.53 8.51
N LEU A 177 -7.26 4.20 7.43
CA LEU A 177 -7.11 3.68 6.08
C LEU A 177 -5.63 3.61 5.67
N VAL A 178 -5.31 2.61 4.85
CA VAL A 178 -4.03 2.50 4.15
C VAL A 178 -3.98 3.57 3.06
N LEU A 179 -2.84 4.25 2.94
CA LEU A 179 -2.64 5.32 1.97
C LEU A 179 -2.21 4.77 0.60
N LYS A 180 -2.53 5.51 -0.45
CA LYS A 180 -2.11 5.25 -1.83
C LYS A 180 -1.13 6.32 -2.32
N GLU A 181 -0.44 6.02 -3.43
CA GLU A 181 0.40 7.01 -4.12
C GLU A 181 -0.43 8.25 -4.45
N GLY A 182 0.13 9.42 -4.14
CA GLY A 182 -0.47 10.71 -4.43
C GLY A 182 -1.58 11.15 -3.48
N ASP A 183 -1.92 10.34 -2.46
CA ASP A 183 -2.98 10.69 -1.50
C ASP A 183 -2.68 12.02 -0.80
N ILE A 184 -3.73 12.83 -0.62
CA ILE A 184 -3.69 14.09 0.10
C ILE A 184 -4.46 13.92 1.42
N LEU A 185 -3.74 14.04 2.53
CA LEU A 185 -4.29 14.08 3.87
C LEU A 185 -4.36 15.54 4.35
N TYR A 186 -5.57 16.06 4.52
CA TYR A 186 -5.81 17.44 4.91
C TYR A 186 -6.45 17.54 6.30
N LEU A 187 -5.78 18.23 7.23
CA LEU A 187 -6.28 18.50 8.57
C LEU A 187 -6.88 19.90 8.65
N THR A 188 -8.20 19.99 8.85
CA THR A 188 -8.89 21.28 8.93
C THR A 188 -8.69 21.96 10.28
N LYS A 189 -8.79 23.30 10.31
CA LYS A 189 -8.87 24.11 11.54
C LYS A 189 -10.26 24.15 12.16
N ASN A 190 -11.28 24.40 11.35
CA ASN A 190 -12.66 24.63 11.80
C ASN A 190 -13.65 23.56 11.32
N GLY A 191 -13.15 22.46 10.73
CA GLY A 191 -14.03 21.43 10.18
C GLY A 191 -14.72 21.79 8.88
N ARG A 192 -14.17 22.74 8.11
CA ARG A 192 -14.57 23.05 6.74
C ARG A 192 -13.33 22.95 5.84
N ILE A 193 -13.55 22.50 4.61
CA ILE A 193 -12.55 22.55 3.54
C ILE A 193 -13.05 23.54 2.50
N ASP A 194 -12.15 24.39 2.03
CA ASP A 194 -12.31 25.13 0.79
C ASP A 194 -11.37 24.51 -0.25
N PHE A 195 -11.90 23.71 -1.17
CA PHE A 195 -11.06 22.95 -2.10
C PHE A 195 -10.16 23.83 -2.96
N ALA A 196 -10.70 24.93 -3.47
CA ALA A 196 -9.98 25.87 -4.34
C ALA A 196 -8.83 26.56 -3.60
N ARG A 197 -9.03 26.89 -2.33
CA ARG A 197 -7.99 27.55 -1.52
C ARG A 197 -7.00 26.56 -0.92
N ASP A 198 -7.49 25.45 -0.41
CA ASP A 198 -6.77 24.61 0.54
C ASP A 198 -6.11 23.39 -0.13
N ILE A 199 -6.59 22.95 -1.29
CA ILE A 199 -6.16 21.71 -1.97
C ILE A 199 -5.66 21.98 -3.38
N ALA A 200 -6.39 22.77 -4.17
CA ALA A 200 -6.08 23.04 -5.58
C ALA A 200 -4.64 23.51 -5.86
N PRO A 201 -3.98 24.33 -5.01
CA PRO A 201 -2.58 24.73 -5.26
C PRO A 201 -1.57 23.58 -5.31
N PHE A 202 -1.95 22.40 -4.81
CA PHE A 202 -1.09 21.22 -4.72
C PHE A 202 -1.45 20.14 -5.75
N LEU A 203 -2.54 20.32 -6.48
CA LEU A 203 -2.89 19.46 -7.62
C LEU A 203 -2.08 19.89 -8.84
N SER A 204 -1.68 18.92 -9.66
CA SER A 204 -0.96 19.22 -10.91
C SER A 204 -1.83 20.11 -11.80
N GLY A 205 -1.23 21.12 -12.44
CA GLY A 205 -1.94 22.07 -13.32
C GLY A 205 -2.70 21.40 -14.47
N ALA A 206 -2.32 20.18 -14.86
CA ALA A 206 -3.08 19.38 -15.83
C ALA A 206 -4.49 19.02 -15.32
N TYR A 207 -4.67 18.79 -14.01
CA TYR A 207 -5.96 18.48 -13.39
C TYR A 207 -6.85 19.72 -13.24
N MET A 208 -6.27 20.89 -12.97
CA MET A 208 -7.03 22.14 -12.89
C MET A 208 -7.70 22.50 -14.22
N ILE A 209 -7.11 22.08 -15.35
CA ILE A 209 -7.65 22.34 -16.68
C ILE A 209 -8.89 21.46 -16.98
N SER A 210 -8.93 20.21 -16.50
CA SER A 210 -10.10 19.34 -16.72
C SER A 210 -11.33 19.80 -15.93
N GLU A 211 -11.16 20.23 -14.68
CA GLU A 211 -12.26 20.72 -13.84
C GLU A 211 -12.91 22.01 -14.39
N ILE A 212 -12.12 22.89 -15.01
CA ILE A 212 -12.62 24.11 -15.65
C ILE A 212 -13.45 23.78 -16.89
N LYS A 213 -13.12 22.69 -17.59
CA LYS A 213 -13.86 22.26 -18.76
C LYS A 213 -15.22 21.67 -18.38
N ASP A 214 -15.27 20.84 -17.34
CA ASP A 214 -16.51 20.19 -16.87
C ASP A 214 -17.50 21.17 -16.20
N ASN A 215 -17.05 22.33 -15.72
CA ASN A 215 -17.93 23.37 -15.16
C ASN A 215 -18.49 24.36 -16.19
N ASN A 216 -18.12 24.23 -17.47
CA ASN A 216 -18.57 25.12 -18.55
C ASN A 216 -19.53 24.45 -19.56
N ASP A 217 -19.93 23.20 -19.31
CA ASP A 217 -20.96 22.46 -20.06
C ASP A 217 -22.24 22.30 -19.21
#